data_AF-A0A1T5CTP3-F1
#
_entry.id   AF-A0A1T5CTP3-F1
#
_cell.length_a   1.000
_cell.length_b   1.000
_cell.length_c   1.000
_cell.angle_alpha   90.00
_cell.angle_beta   90.00
_cell.angle_gamma   90.00
#
_symmetry.space_group_name_H-M   'P 1'
#
loop_
_entity.id
_entity.type
_entity.pdbx_description
1 polymer ?
#
loop_
_entity_poly.entity_id
_entity_poly.type
_entity_poly.pdbx_seq_one_letter_code
_entity_poly.pdbx_strand_id
1 'polypeptide(L)'
;MTLKSINRKRLDKLATYLESLPKSYEHFDMDSYLVPDHAAVQTVKDYALHNGGVASCGTVACAVGHGPAAGIYVPPKMIFDDHRVDWNSYSCLFTGESGEFGPRWYWMFGGGWDEVDNHHWGAAARIRYVLADKPIPKDCDEPCRGHRQLYREFDKRYAS
;
A
#
# COMPACT_ATOMS: atom_id res chain seq x y z
N MET A 1 18.38 2.66 -8.51
CA MET A 1 17.48 3.07 -9.62
C MET A 1 16.48 4.07 -9.07
N THR A 2 16.40 5.27 -9.63
CA THR A 2 15.54 6.36 -9.10
C THR A 2 14.07 6.15 -9.49
N LEU A 3 13.11 6.52 -8.62
CA LEU A 3 11.68 6.49 -8.96
C LEU A 3 11.38 7.48 -10.09
N LYS A 4 10.59 7.06 -11.08
CA LYS A 4 10.09 7.98 -12.12
C LYS A 4 9.07 8.95 -11.51
N SER A 5 8.92 10.13 -12.12
CA SER A 5 7.97 11.17 -11.66
C SER A 5 6.54 10.64 -11.45
N ILE A 6 6.05 9.79 -12.36
CA ILE A 6 4.70 9.22 -12.25
C ILE A 6 4.53 8.29 -11.04
N ASN A 7 5.58 7.50 -10.72
CA ASN A 7 5.58 6.61 -9.56
C ASN A 7 5.56 7.42 -8.27
N ARG A 8 6.36 8.49 -8.20
CA ARG A 8 6.38 9.41 -7.04
C ARG A 8 5.02 10.07 -6.83
N LYS A 9 4.36 10.56 -7.88
CA LYS A 9 3.01 11.14 -7.79
C LYS A 9 1.97 10.16 -7.25
N ARG A 10 2.05 8.89 -7.63
CA ARG A 10 1.13 7.84 -7.12
C ARG A 10 1.41 7.53 -5.65
N LEU A 11 2.68 7.37 -5.28
CA LEU A 11 3.09 7.17 -3.90
C LEU A 11 2.69 8.34 -3.00
N ASP A 12 2.86 9.58 -3.46
CA ASP A 12 2.47 10.78 -2.73
C ASP A 12 0.96 10.84 -2.49
N LYS A 13 0.15 10.55 -3.53
CA LYS A 13 -1.30 10.42 -3.39
C LYS A 13 -1.70 9.33 -2.39
N LEU A 14 -1.08 8.16 -2.50
CA LEU A 14 -1.38 7.04 -1.61
C LEU A 14 -1.00 7.35 -0.15
N ALA A 15 0.20 7.90 0.09
CA ALA A 15 0.63 8.28 1.42
C ALA A 15 -0.30 9.34 2.03
N THR A 16 -0.69 10.35 1.25
CA THR A 16 -1.63 11.40 1.67
C THR A 16 -2.99 10.83 2.04
N TYR A 17 -3.50 9.86 1.27
CA TYR A 17 -4.75 9.16 1.59
C TYR A 17 -4.63 8.34 2.87
N LEU A 18 -3.58 7.53 3.02
CA LEU A 18 -3.37 6.73 4.24
C LEU A 18 -3.22 7.64 5.47
N GLU A 19 -2.55 8.78 5.32
CA GLU A 19 -2.41 9.82 6.34
C GLU A 19 -3.72 10.52 6.74
N SER A 20 -4.74 10.51 5.89
CA SER A 20 -6.04 11.12 6.15
C SER A 20 -7.04 10.15 6.79
N LEU A 21 -6.74 8.85 6.79
CA LEU A 21 -7.58 7.85 7.45
C LEU A 21 -7.68 8.12 8.96
N PRO A 22 -8.85 7.87 9.58
CA PRO A 22 -9.03 8.02 11.01
C PRO A 22 -8.03 7.16 11.80
N LYS A 23 -7.62 7.65 12.98
CA LYS A 23 -6.77 6.86 13.90
C LYS A 23 -7.41 5.51 14.26
N SER A 24 -8.74 5.45 14.33
CA SER A 24 -9.53 4.27 14.63
C SER A 24 -9.95 3.49 13.38
N TYR A 25 -9.27 3.65 12.25
CA TYR A 25 -9.59 2.91 11.03
C TYR A 25 -9.16 1.44 11.18
N GLU A 26 -10.12 0.57 11.43
CA GLU A 26 -9.93 -0.88 11.68
C GLU A 26 -9.75 -1.69 10.39
N HIS A 27 -9.77 -1.00 9.25
CA HIS A 27 -9.86 -1.59 7.93
C HIS A 27 -8.50 -1.59 7.20
N PHE A 28 -7.42 -1.86 7.94
CA PHE A 28 -6.06 -1.85 7.41
C PHE A 28 -5.28 -3.06 7.97
N ASP A 29 -4.59 -3.77 7.10
CA ASP A 29 -3.78 -4.94 7.43
C ASP A 29 -2.65 -5.19 6.41
N MET A 30 -1.38 -5.18 6.81
CA MET A 30 -0.25 -5.33 5.89
C MET A 30 -0.12 -6.74 5.28
N ASP A 31 -0.71 -7.77 5.89
CA ASP A 31 -0.53 -9.17 5.47
C ASP A 31 -1.19 -9.49 4.12
N SER A 32 -2.35 -8.89 3.85
CA SER A 32 -3.17 -9.24 2.69
C SER A 32 -3.50 -8.02 1.82
N TYR A 33 -3.68 -8.20 0.51
CA TYR A 33 -4.20 -7.11 -0.34
C TYR A 33 -5.67 -6.80 -0.04
N LEU A 34 -6.44 -7.85 0.25
CA LEU A 34 -7.87 -7.83 0.59
C LEU A 34 -8.17 -8.96 1.57
N VAL A 35 -8.97 -8.71 2.60
CA VAL A 35 -9.50 -9.75 3.48
C VAL A 35 -10.80 -10.30 2.86
N PRO A 36 -10.86 -11.60 2.52
CA PRO A 36 -11.95 -12.15 1.71
C PRO A 36 -13.30 -12.32 2.42
N ASP A 37 -13.40 -12.06 3.73
CA ASP A 37 -14.43 -12.68 4.56
C ASP A 37 -15.89 -12.38 4.14
N HIS A 38 -16.15 -11.36 3.31
CA HIS A 38 -17.51 -11.15 2.80
C HIS A 38 -17.64 -10.60 1.35
N ALA A 39 -16.55 -10.37 0.60
CA ALA A 39 -16.61 -9.70 -0.70
C ALA A 39 -16.88 -10.68 -1.86
N ALA A 40 -18.00 -10.53 -2.57
CA ALA A 40 -18.14 -11.19 -3.88
C ALA A 40 -17.08 -10.63 -4.85
N VAL A 41 -16.47 -11.44 -5.71
CA VAL A 41 -15.39 -11.00 -6.63
C VAL A 41 -15.76 -9.74 -7.44
N GLN A 42 -17.03 -9.58 -7.78
CA GLN A 42 -17.56 -8.40 -8.45
C GLN A 42 -17.38 -7.10 -7.63
N THR A 43 -17.55 -7.16 -6.30
CA THR A 43 -17.36 -6.01 -5.40
C THR A 43 -15.90 -5.52 -5.37
N VAL A 44 -14.94 -6.43 -5.49
CA VAL A 44 -13.51 -6.11 -5.58
C VAL A 44 -13.19 -5.41 -6.90
N LYS A 45 -13.73 -5.90 -8.01
CA LYS A 45 -13.59 -5.27 -9.32
C LYS A 45 -14.18 -3.86 -9.33
N ASP A 46 -15.38 -3.70 -8.79
CA ASP A 46 -16.04 -2.40 -8.73
C ASP A 46 -15.26 -1.42 -7.85
N TYR A 47 -14.76 -1.88 -6.69
CA TYR A 47 -13.85 -1.11 -5.84
C TYR A 47 -12.59 -0.65 -6.59
N ALA A 48 -11.94 -1.57 -7.31
CA ALA A 48 -10.71 -1.34 -8.05
C ALA A 48 -10.86 -0.33 -9.20
N LEU A 49 -12.05 -0.23 -9.78
CA LEU A 49 -12.36 0.59 -10.96
C LEU A 49 -13.01 1.94 -10.63
N HIS A 50 -13.74 2.07 -9.51
CA HIS A 50 -14.67 3.20 -9.29
C HIS A 50 -14.48 3.97 -7.97
N ASN A 51 -13.22 4.25 -7.60
CA ASN A 51 -12.88 5.12 -6.46
C ASN A 51 -13.18 4.55 -5.08
N GLY A 52 -13.10 3.23 -4.95
CA GLY A 52 -12.89 2.60 -3.66
C GLY A 52 -14.00 2.83 -2.64
N GLY A 53 -15.27 2.82 -3.07
CA GLY A 53 -16.40 2.78 -2.14
C GLY A 53 -16.16 1.71 -1.08
N VAL A 54 -16.42 2.03 0.20
CA VAL A 54 -16.16 1.12 1.33
C VAL A 54 -16.85 -0.20 1.00
N ALA A 55 -16.08 -1.21 0.62
CA ALA A 55 -16.62 -2.55 0.50
C ALA A 55 -17.05 -2.91 1.92
N SER A 56 -18.36 -2.89 2.18
CA SER A 56 -18.97 -3.30 3.46
C SER A 56 -18.62 -4.76 3.81
N CYS A 57 -18.01 -5.45 2.86
CA CYS A 57 -17.59 -6.80 2.90
C CYS A 57 -16.35 -6.94 1.99
N GLY A 58 -15.13 -7.01 2.53
CA GLY A 58 -13.91 -7.07 1.71
C GLY A 58 -12.94 -5.94 1.99
N THR A 59 -12.41 -5.93 3.19
CA THR A 59 -11.54 -4.85 3.62
C THR A 59 -10.21 -4.94 2.90
N VAL A 60 -9.81 -3.81 2.35
CA VAL A 60 -8.53 -3.59 1.71
C VAL A 60 -7.49 -3.53 2.80
N ALA A 61 -6.58 -4.49 2.81
CA ALA A 61 -5.71 -4.67 3.96
C ALA A 61 -4.43 -3.85 3.75
N CYS A 62 -3.64 -4.11 2.71
CA CYS A 62 -2.33 -3.45 2.60
C CYS A 62 -2.43 -2.05 1.97
N ALA A 63 -1.33 -1.28 2.07
CA ALA A 63 -1.24 0.05 1.46
C ALA A 63 -1.49 0.03 -0.06
N VAL A 64 -1.05 -1.01 -0.80
CA VAL A 64 -1.32 -1.12 -2.25
C VAL A 64 -2.82 -1.18 -2.51
N GLY A 65 -3.55 -1.98 -1.75
CA GLY A 65 -4.98 -2.16 -1.95
C GLY A 65 -5.77 -0.86 -1.78
N HIS A 66 -5.26 0.11 -1.00
CA HIS A 66 -5.90 1.41 -0.79
C HIS A 66 -5.72 2.38 -1.97
N GLY A 67 -4.91 2.01 -2.96
CA GLY A 67 -4.65 2.82 -4.15
C GLY A 67 -5.92 3.28 -4.90
N PRO A 68 -6.92 2.43 -5.16
CA PRO A 68 -8.17 2.84 -5.81
C PRO A 68 -8.94 3.90 -5.01
N ALA A 69 -9.03 3.77 -3.68
CA ALA A 69 -9.64 4.79 -2.82
C ALA A 69 -8.83 6.11 -2.77
N ALA A 70 -7.52 6.05 -3.01
CA ALA A 70 -6.67 7.21 -3.25
C ALA A 70 -6.78 7.80 -4.68
N GLY A 71 -7.74 7.33 -5.49
CA GLY A 71 -7.96 7.77 -6.87
C GLY A 71 -6.93 7.24 -7.88
N ILE A 72 -6.27 6.12 -7.57
CA ILE A 72 -5.30 5.45 -8.44
C ILE A 72 -5.93 4.15 -8.93
N TYR A 73 -6.74 4.22 -9.99
CA TYR A 73 -7.51 3.05 -10.42
C TYR A 73 -6.65 1.94 -11.02
N VAL A 74 -7.11 0.71 -10.84
CA VAL A 74 -6.53 -0.47 -11.49
C VAL A 74 -6.80 -0.37 -13.00
N PRO A 75 -5.76 -0.40 -13.86
CA PRO A 75 -5.97 -0.46 -15.31
C PRO A 75 -6.80 -1.69 -15.70
N PRO A 76 -7.76 -1.59 -16.66
CA PRO A 76 -8.60 -2.72 -17.04
C PRO A 76 -7.83 -3.98 -17.44
N LYS A 77 -6.64 -3.83 -18.04
CA LYS A 77 -5.75 -4.93 -18.42
C LYS A 77 -5.14 -5.72 -17.23
N MET A 78 -5.29 -5.23 -16.00
CA MET A 78 -4.85 -5.89 -14.77
C MET A 78 -6.02 -6.54 -14.03
N ILE A 79 -7.15 -6.73 -14.71
CA ILE A 79 -8.32 -7.44 -14.21
C ILE A 79 -8.45 -8.70 -15.06
N PHE A 80 -8.47 -9.85 -14.40
CA PHE A 80 -8.64 -11.15 -15.03
C PHE A 80 -10.09 -11.38 -15.47
N ASP A 81 -10.30 -12.35 -16.36
CA ASP A 81 -11.64 -12.70 -16.87
C ASP A 81 -12.60 -13.12 -15.75
N ASP A 82 -12.06 -13.74 -14.69
CA ASP A 82 -12.81 -14.11 -13.48
C ASP A 82 -13.04 -12.94 -12.50
N HIS A 83 -12.76 -11.71 -12.92
CA HIS A 83 -12.94 -10.46 -12.19
C HIS A 83 -11.98 -10.25 -11.00
N ARG A 84 -10.97 -11.10 -10.84
CA ARG A 84 -9.89 -10.84 -9.88
C ARG A 84 -8.95 -9.75 -10.37
N VAL A 85 -8.35 -9.03 -9.43
CA VAL A 85 -7.34 -8.00 -9.70
C VAL A 85 -5.94 -8.60 -9.58
N ASP A 86 -5.09 -8.32 -10.56
CA ASP A 86 -3.65 -8.60 -10.48
C ASP A 86 -2.97 -7.54 -9.60
N TRP A 87 -3.07 -7.74 -8.29
CA TRP A 87 -2.50 -6.84 -7.29
C TRP A 87 -0.97 -6.70 -7.41
N ASN A 88 -0.29 -7.74 -7.87
CA ASN A 88 1.15 -7.73 -8.07
C ASN A 88 1.53 -6.78 -9.21
N SER A 89 0.89 -6.93 -10.38
CA SER A 89 1.06 -5.99 -11.50
C SER A 89 0.59 -4.57 -11.16
N TYR A 90 -0.46 -4.44 -10.36
CA TYR A 90 -0.94 -3.14 -9.91
C TYR A 90 0.07 -2.44 -8.97
N SER A 91 0.71 -3.18 -8.06
CA SER A 91 1.73 -2.64 -7.16
C SER A 91 2.93 -2.03 -7.90
N CYS A 92 3.24 -2.56 -9.10
CA CYS A 92 4.30 -2.03 -9.98
C CYS A 92 4.03 -0.59 -10.45
N LEU A 93 2.77 -0.13 -10.42
CA LEU A 93 2.42 1.26 -10.70
C LEU A 93 3.04 2.23 -9.70
N PHE A 94 3.34 1.77 -8.48
CA PHE A 94 3.91 2.56 -7.39
C PHE A 94 5.45 2.47 -7.35
N THR A 95 6.02 1.28 -7.52
CA THR A 95 7.47 1.06 -7.41
C THR A 95 8.22 1.36 -8.71
N GLY A 96 7.54 1.25 -9.86
CA GLY A 96 8.16 1.33 -11.18
C GLY A 96 9.05 0.12 -11.50
N GLU A 97 8.95 -0.94 -10.71
CA GLU A 97 9.60 -2.23 -10.93
C GLU A 97 8.73 -3.08 -11.88
N SER A 98 9.33 -4.03 -12.58
CA SER A 98 8.62 -4.95 -13.48
C SER A 98 8.95 -6.37 -13.08
N GLY A 99 7.93 -7.16 -12.75
CA GLY A 99 8.11 -8.57 -12.35
C GLY A 99 8.18 -8.72 -10.84
N GLU A 100 9.36 -9.11 -10.34
CA GLU A 100 9.58 -9.48 -8.94
C GLU A 100 9.55 -8.26 -8.00
N PHE A 101 9.15 -8.52 -6.75
CA PHE A 101 9.17 -7.53 -5.69
C PHE A 101 10.62 -7.16 -5.34
N GLY A 102 10.98 -5.89 -5.56
CA GLY A 102 12.28 -5.37 -5.16
C GLY A 102 12.30 -4.88 -3.71
N PRO A 103 13.47 -4.45 -3.21
CA PRO A 103 13.62 -3.88 -1.87
C PRO A 103 12.65 -2.74 -1.55
N ARG A 104 12.30 -1.91 -2.55
CA ARG A 104 11.29 -0.85 -2.39
C ARG A 104 9.91 -1.40 -2.13
N TRP A 105 9.54 -2.47 -2.83
CA TRP A 105 8.26 -3.11 -2.64
C TRP A 105 8.18 -3.68 -1.23
N TYR A 106 9.15 -4.48 -0.78
CA TYR A 106 9.15 -5.06 0.57
C TYR A 106 9.12 -3.98 1.66
N TRP A 107 9.94 -2.94 1.51
CA TRP A 107 9.96 -1.83 2.45
C TRP A 107 8.60 -1.13 2.60
N MET A 108 7.88 -0.88 1.50
CA MET A 108 6.62 -0.12 1.58
C MET A 108 5.41 -1.02 1.83
N PHE A 109 5.40 -2.19 1.22
CA PHE A 109 4.22 -3.02 0.95
C PHE A 109 4.35 -4.47 1.39
N GLY A 110 5.52 -4.89 1.89
CA GLY A 110 5.76 -6.26 2.31
C GLY A 110 4.81 -6.72 3.42
N GLY A 111 4.38 -7.99 3.33
CA GLY A 111 3.47 -8.62 4.30
C GLY A 111 3.99 -8.56 5.73
N GLY A 112 5.27 -8.90 5.95
CA GLY A 112 5.90 -8.96 7.28
C GLY A 112 5.96 -7.64 8.07
N TRP A 113 5.42 -6.56 7.53
CA TRP A 113 5.14 -5.36 8.32
C TRP A 113 3.94 -5.52 9.25
N ASP A 114 3.08 -6.52 9.04
CA ASP A 114 1.96 -6.84 9.92
C ASP A 114 2.40 -7.15 11.36
N GLU A 115 3.53 -7.84 11.53
CA GLU A 115 4.08 -8.18 12.85
C GLU A 115 4.80 -7.00 13.53
N VAL A 116 5.19 -5.98 12.75
CA VAL A 116 6.05 -4.88 13.22
C VAL A 116 5.30 -3.56 13.36
N ASP A 117 4.52 -3.22 12.34
CA ASP A 117 3.78 -1.97 12.23
C ASP A 117 2.59 -2.10 11.26
N ASN A 118 1.55 -2.77 11.76
CA ASN A 118 0.29 -2.96 11.04
C ASN A 118 -0.65 -1.76 11.14
N HIS A 119 -0.19 -0.58 10.71
CA HIS A 119 -0.99 0.63 10.81
C HIS A 119 -0.83 1.50 9.56
N HIS A 120 -1.93 2.08 9.09
CA HIS A 120 -1.96 2.89 7.86
C HIS A 120 -0.97 4.07 7.90
N TRP A 121 -0.90 4.81 9.01
CA TRP A 121 0.12 5.85 9.23
C TRP A 121 1.56 5.33 9.18
N GLY A 122 1.84 4.12 9.67
CA GLY A 122 3.16 3.49 9.54
C GLY A 122 3.49 3.20 8.08
N ALA A 123 2.53 2.66 7.32
CA ALA A 123 2.70 2.43 5.89
C ALA A 123 2.89 3.72 5.09
N ALA A 124 2.14 4.78 5.41
CA ALA A 124 2.33 6.10 4.83
C ALA A 124 3.73 6.64 5.12
N ALA A 125 4.22 6.51 6.36
CA ALA A 125 5.55 6.95 6.75
C ALA A 125 6.67 6.21 5.99
N ARG A 126 6.52 4.91 5.74
CA ARG A 126 7.44 4.14 4.89
C ARG A 126 7.46 4.64 3.45
N ILE A 127 6.31 5.03 2.90
CA ILE A 127 6.23 5.65 1.57
C ILE A 127 6.92 7.02 1.57
N ARG A 128 6.66 7.86 2.59
CA ARG A 128 7.30 9.18 2.74
C ARG A 128 8.82 9.06 2.86
N TYR A 129 9.32 8.06 3.59
CA TYR A 129 10.74 7.75 3.69
C TYR A 129 11.38 7.51 2.31
N VAL A 130 10.71 6.74 1.44
CA VAL A 130 11.15 6.51 0.06
C VAL A 130 11.03 7.78 -0.81
N LEU A 131 9.98 8.58 -0.62
CA LEU A 131 9.82 9.88 -1.31
C LEU A 131 10.78 10.96 -0.82
N ALA A 132 11.42 10.78 0.33
CA ALA A 132 12.53 11.60 0.81
C ALA A 132 13.90 11.06 0.34
N ASP A 133 13.90 10.06 -0.56
CA ASP A 133 15.09 9.41 -1.13
C ASP A 133 16.06 8.87 -0.06
N LYS A 134 15.51 8.47 1.09
CA LYS A 134 16.28 7.83 2.16
C LYS A 134 16.70 6.41 1.75
N PRO A 135 17.88 5.93 2.19
CA PRO A 135 18.35 4.60 1.84
C PRO A 135 17.50 3.52 2.50
N ILE A 136 17.05 2.54 1.71
CA ILE A 136 16.32 1.38 2.22
C ILE A 136 17.32 0.38 2.83
N PRO A 137 17.05 -0.15 4.04
CA PRO A 137 17.87 -1.19 4.64
C PRO A 137 18.01 -2.42 3.74
N LYS A 138 19.14 -3.13 3.83
CA LYS A 138 19.39 -4.31 2.97
C LYS A 138 18.50 -5.50 3.33
N ASP A 139 18.07 -5.55 4.58
CA ASP A 139 17.23 -6.56 5.24
C ASP A 139 15.74 -6.12 5.26
N CYS A 140 15.31 -5.31 4.30
CA CYS A 140 13.95 -4.74 4.28
C CYS A 140 12.84 -5.77 4.00
N ASP A 141 13.21 -6.97 3.57
CA ASP A 141 12.33 -8.13 3.38
C ASP A 141 12.03 -8.87 4.70
N GLU A 142 12.78 -8.57 5.76
CA GLU A 142 12.53 -9.03 7.13
C GLU A 142 12.32 -7.83 8.06
N PRO A 143 11.16 -7.15 8.01
CA PRO A 143 10.90 -5.99 8.84
C PRO A 143 11.14 -6.27 10.33
N CYS A 144 11.73 -5.31 11.03
CA CYS A 144 11.97 -5.42 12.47
C CYS A 144 11.66 -4.12 13.21
N ARG A 145 11.59 -4.19 14.55
CA ARG A 145 11.38 -2.99 15.41
C ARG A 145 12.45 -1.92 15.22
N GLY A 146 13.67 -2.30 14.82
CA GLY A 146 14.75 -1.36 14.49
C GLY A 146 14.41 -0.51 13.26
N HIS A 147 13.84 -1.12 12.21
CA HIS A 147 13.42 -0.41 11.01
C HIS A 147 12.33 0.63 11.28
N ARG A 148 11.44 0.39 12.25
CA ARG A 148 10.40 1.36 12.65
C ARG A 148 10.96 2.71 13.09
N GLN A 149 12.16 2.73 13.67
CA GLN A 149 12.79 4.00 14.06
C GLN A 149 13.22 4.84 12.86
N LEU A 150 13.50 4.22 11.71
CA LEU A 150 14.03 4.91 10.52
C LEU A 150 13.01 5.86 9.89
N TYR A 151 11.73 5.48 9.87
CA TYR A 151 10.67 6.30 9.29
C TYR A 151 9.84 7.05 10.34
N ARG A 152 10.23 7.01 11.61
CA ARG A 152 9.48 7.61 12.72
C ARG A 152 9.22 9.11 12.52
N GLU A 153 10.16 9.84 11.91
CA GLU A 153 10.00 11.27 11.61
C GLU A 153 8.87 11.58 10.63
N PHE A 154 8.44 10.60 9.83
CA PHE A 154 7.36 10.74 8.85
C PHE A 154 6.00 10.25 9.37
N ASP A 155 5.97 9.63 10.55
CA ASP A 155 4.78 8.98 11.07
C ASP A 155 3.95 9.94 11.94
N LYS A 156 2.71 10.21 11.49
CA LYS A 156 1.77 11.11 12.15
C LYS A 156 1.46 10.75 13.59
N ARG A 157 1.67 9.50 14.03
CA ARG A 157 1.54 9.11 15.44
C ARG A 157 2.49 9.87 16.36
N TYR A 158 3.60 10.38 15.81
CA TYR A 158 4.65 11.08 16.55
C TYR A 158 4.77 12.56 16.20
N ALA A 159 3.90 13.08 15.32
CA ALA A 159 3.79 14.51 15.08
C ALA A 159 3.08 15.14 16.29
N SER A 160 3.83 15.94 17.05
CA SER A 160 3.36 16.70 18.22
C SER A 160 2.40 17.82 17.84
#